data_AF-A0A235BW13-F1
#
_entry.id   AF-A0A235BW13-F1
#
_cell.length_a   1.000
_cell.length_b   1.000
_cell.length_c   1.000
_cell.angle_alpha   90.00
_cell.angle_beta   90.00
_cell.angle_gamma   90.00
#
_symmetry.space_group_name_H-M   'P 1'
#
loop_
_entity.id
_entity.type
_entity.pdbx_description
1 polymer ?
#
loop_
_entity_poly.entity_id
_entity_poly.type
_entity_poly.pdbx_seq_one_letter_code
_entity_poly.pdbx_strand_id
1 'polypeptide(L)'
;MNCRITLKATRGVGDSFPVLMLQPPSSAPFNPNSALVIYVTVLYHFLMPRAPENRAGETFVFPPELGKRLRELRKQAGLTQQELAELMGRCGPTMRNWVTRLERGRLKYPTIAMIADYLRACRAGFNDIADILNSYTSQPVVAEKRGQRRVAALLEQLPARVAHKVTRYDIKTTVDRRFSGKKPLSEVKRELHARKFAAALLQQEKLEAWLDEVMKDLNLTPILSVRRLVREYGRRIWGILKQTRPKPGLIRKPRRPRKTREQRLAEIENWASDQNILHKSSLSQIREDVIGFFNAMEKQGELDHLPSMTEVETMRLARKARARRKARQKKRTAIVSLPGIDPAAAKRYKLMPHLELLVEKELEKEGMEQQRRSRYLLWMSRLRQTALDTDPGSPERNRRVEKLVAEARNPEQARHVAELLFQKVEEWRPKLFPENTST
;
A
#
# COMPACT_ATOMS: atom_id res chain seq x y z
N MET A 1 30.53 8.37 45.57
CA MET A 1 29.62 7.68 46.51
C MET A 1 28.50 7.05 45.69
N ASN A 2 28.49 5.72 45.54
CA ASN A 2 27.49 5.01 44.75
C ASN A 2 26.32 4.60 45.66
N CYS A 3 25.24 5.38 45.69
CA CYS A 3 24.01 4.98 46.34
C CYS A 3 23.21 4.04 45.42
N ARG A 4 23.08 2.76 45.80
CA ARG A 4 22.13 1.82 45.17
C ARG A 4 20.73 2.14 45.69
N ILE A 5 19.83 2.56 44.81
CA ILE A 5 18.41 2.76 45.11
C ILE A 5 17.68 1.46 44.73
N THR A 6 17.22 0.70 45.72
CA THR A 6 16.32 -0.44 45.51
C THR A 6 14.87 -0.01 45.61
N LEU A 7 14.14 -0.06 44.49
CA LEU A 7 12.69 0.17 44.43
C LEU A 7 11.94 -1.12 44.78
N LYS A 8 11.28 -1.16 45.95
CA LYS A 8 10.26 -2.17 46.24
C LYS A 8 8.89 -1.57 45.96
N ALA A 9 8.17 -2.12 44.99
CA ALA A 9 6.78 -1.77 44.74
C ALA A 9 5.88 -2.61 45.66
N THR A 10 5.27 -1.99 46.66
CA THR A 10 4.17 -2.59 47.41
C THR A 10 2.85 -2.26 46.73
N ARG A 11 2.08 -3.28 46.34
CA ARG A 11 0.69 -3.11 45.88
C ARG A 11 -0.19 -2.77 47.08
N GLY A 12 -0.58 -1.50 47.20
CA GLY A 12 -1.68 -1.04 48.04
C GLY A 12 -2.91 -0.76 47.19
N VAL A 13 -4.06 -1.26 47.62
CA VAL A 13 -5.39 -1.00 47.03
C VAL A 13 -5.93 0.30 47.64
N GLY A 14 -6.41 1.23 46.80
CA GLY A 14 -7.07 2.48 47.21
C GLY A 14 -6.28 3.74 46.84
N ASP A 15 -7.00 4.80 46.45
CA ASP A 15 -6.49 6.11 46.01
C ASP A 15 -5.59 6.78 47.06
N SER A 16 -4.34 6.38 47.11
CA SER A 16 -3.31 6.96 47.97
C SER A 16 -2.02 7.02 47.18
N PHE A 17 -1.49 8.23 47.02
CA PHE A 17 -0.21 8.47 46.33
C PHE A 17 0.89 7.56 46.90
N PRO A 18 1.78 7.00 46.06
CA PRO A 18 2.87 6.18 46.55
C PRO A 18 3.79 7.02 47.45
N VAL A 19 3.77 6.74 48.75
CA VAL A 19 4.68 7.35 49.73
C VAL A 19 6.07 6.74 49.54
N LEU A 20 7.01 7.52 49.00
CA LEU A 20 8.43 7.15 48.91
C LEU A 20 9.06 7.28 50.31
N MET A 21 9.09 6.19 51.06
CA MET A 21 9.84 6.09 52.32
C MET A 21 11.32 5.84 52.00
N LEU A 22 12.15 6.87 52.15
CA LEU A 22 13.61 6.74 52.15
C LEU A 22 14.04 6.25 53.54
N GLN A 23 14.39 4.96 53.68
CA GLN A 23 15.12 4.49 54.85
C GLN A 23 16.61 4.81 54.67
N PRO A 24 17.24 5.63 55.54
CA PRO A 24 18.68 5.81 55.50
C PRO A 24 19.38 4.53 55.99
N PRO A 25 20.55 4.17 55.43
CA PRO A 25 21.35 3.09 55.96
C PRO A 25 21.81 3.46 57.38
N SER A 26 21.60 2.53 58.31
CA SER A 26 22.02 2.61 59.71
C SER A 26 23.55 2.66 59.78
N SER A 27 24.15 3.86 59.68
CA SER A 27 25.44 4.26 60.30
C SER A 27 26.09 5.51 59.66
N ALA A 28 25.33 6.53 59.24
CA ALA A 28 25.96 7.79 58.78
C ALA A 28 25.18 9.03 59.25
N PRO A 29 25.87 10.12 59.64
CA PRO A 29 25.23 11.32 60.21
C PRO A 29 24.34 12.01 59.17
N PHE A 30 23.10 12.27 59.57
CA PHE A 30 22.06 12.86 58.73
C PHE A 30 22.36 14.34 58.47
N ASN A 31 22.72 14.70 57.23
CA ASN A 31 22.91 16.10 56.85
C ASN A 31 21.60 16.68 56.27
N PRO A 32 20.89 17.57 56.99
CA PRO A 32 19.57 18.07 56.59
C PRO A 32 19.58 18.83 55.25
N ASN A 33 20.71 19.41 54.85
CA ASN A 33 20.83 20.11 53.55
C ASN A 33 20.77 19.15 52.36
N SER A 34 21.20 17.89 52.52
CA SER A 34 21.17 16.90 51.44
C SER A 34 19.76 16.35 51.17
N ALA A 35 18.94 16.19 52.20
CA ALA A 35 17.53 15.81 52.04
C ALA A 35 16.72 16.90 51.34
N LEU A 36 16.99 18.18 51.64
CA LEU A 36 16.32 19.33 51.03
C LEU A 36 16.66 19.45 49.53
N VAL A 37 17.92 19.22 49.15
CA VAL A 37 18.34 19.20 47.73
C VAL A 37 17.67 18.07 46.95
N ILE A 38 17.57 16.86 47.52
CA ILE A 38 16.92 15.72 46.86
C ILE A 38 15.41 15.95 46.73
N TYR A 39 14.76 16.44 47.79
CA TYR A 39 13.31 16.69 47.78
C TYR A 39 12.94 17.80 46.79
N VAL A 40 13.72 18.89 46.73
CA VAL A 40 13.55 19.97 45.75
C VAL A 40 13.78 19.45 44.34
N THR A 41 14.77 18.60 44.09
CA THR A 41 15.07 18.07 42.75
C THR A 41 13.96 17.14 42.23
N VAL A 42 13.41 16.29 43.11
CA VAL A 42 12.28 15.40 42.76
C VAL A 42 11.00 16.19 42.53
N LEU A 43 10.69 17.18 43.36
CA LEU A 43 9.56 18.10 43.13
C LEU A 43 9.73 18.92 41.85
N TYR A 44 10.95 19.39 41.54
CA TYR A 44 11.23 20.11 40.29
C TYR A 44 11.01 19.23 39.05
N HIS A 45 11.33 17.94 39.12
CA HIS A 45 11.09 17.00 38.02
C HIS A 45 9.63 16.54 37.88
N PHE A 46 8.85 16.58 38.97
CA PHE A 46 7.46 16.12 38.98
C PHE A 46 6.43 17.24 38.75
N LEU A 47 6.74 18.48 39.16
CA LEU A 47 5.84 19.64 39.02
C LEU A 47 6.13 20.54 37.81
N MET A 48 7.33 20.48 37.22
CA MET A 48 7.55 21.18 35.96
C MET A 48 6.87 20.40 34.82
N PRO A 49 6.10 21.05 33.92
CA PRO A 49 5.68 20.41 32.68
C PRO A 49 6.93 19.92 31.98
N ARG A 50 7.00 18.60 31.70
CA ARG A 50 8.08 17.99 30.91
C ARG A 50 8.48 18.95 29.80
N ALA A 51 9.74 19.37 29.80
CA ALA A 51 10.30 20.15 28.70
C ALA A 51 9.86 19.49 27.39
N PRO A 52 9.30 20.24 26.43
CA PRO A 52 8.63 19.66 25.29
C PRO A 52 9.62 18.75 24.56
N GLU A 53 9.32 17.44 24.58
CA GLU A 53 10.05 16.39 23.88
C GLU A 53 10.47 16.91 22.49
N ASN A 54 11.77 16.85 22.21
CA ASN A 54 12.43 17.20 20.95
C ASN A 54 11.47 17.62 19.80
N ARG A 55 11.07 18.89 19.76
CA ARG A 55 10.22 19.50 18.69
C ARG A 55 10.90 19.54 17.31
N ALA A 56 12.06 18.88 17.16
CA ALA A 56 13.01 19.03 16.06
C ALA A 56 12.44 18.70 14.67
N GLY A 57 11.27 18.07 14.56
CA GLY A 57 10.60 17.79 13.28
C GLY A 57 9.16 18.31 13.14
N GLU A 58 8.57 18.94 14.17
CA GLU A 58 7.16 19.38 14.16
C GLU A 58 7.00 20.92 14.23
N THR A 59 8.09 21.67 14.42
CA THR A 59 8.07 23.14 14.44
C THR A 59 8.38 23.72 13.06
N PHE A 60 7.97 24.97 12.80
CA PHE A 60 8.37 25.70 11.59
C PHE A 60 9.89 25.74 11.50
N VAL A 61 10.44 24.99 10.56
CA VAL A 61 11.84 25.09 10.17
C VAL A 61 11.88 26.06 9.00
N PHE A 62 12.77 27.04 9.08
CA PHE A 62 12.95 27.98 7.99
C PHE A 62 13.37 27.24 6.72
N PRO A 63 12.52 27.24 5.68
CA PRO A 63 12.84 26.55 4.46
C PRO A 63 14.01 27.27 3.75
N PRO A 64 14.97 26.56 3.15
CA PRO A 64 16.04 27.16 2.34
C PRO A 64 15.51 28.12 1.27
N GLU A 65 14.31 27.85 0.75
CA GLU A 65 13.59 28.68 -0.21
C GLU A 65 13.30 30.07 0.33
N LEU A 66 12.90 30.19 1.61
CA LEU A 66 12.66 31.49 2.25
C LEU A 66 13.97 32.28 2.37
N GLY A 67 15.07 31.62 2.74
CA GLY A 67 16.39 32.25 2.80
C GLY A 67 16.85 32.82 1.45
N LYS A 68 16.62 32.07 0.36
CA LYS A 68 16.90 32.53 -1.01
C LYS A 68 16.06 33.77 -1.36
N ARG A 69 14.76 33.75 -1.09
CA ARG A 69 13.86 34.89 -1.34
C ARG A 69 14.28 36.13 -0.55
N LEU A 70 14.64 35.98 0.72
CA LEU A 70 15.16 37.09 1.53
C LEU A 70 16.47 37.67 0.96
N ARG A 71 17.35 36.82 0.42
CA ARG A 71 18.58 37.26 -0.24
C ARG A 71 18.30 38.06 -1.50
N GLU A 72 17.30 37.64 -2.29
CA GLU A 72 16.86 38.36 -3.49
C GLU A 72 16.32 39.74 -3.12
N LEU A 73 15.45 39.83 -2.11
CA LEU A 73 14.90 41.11 -1.62
C LEU A 73 16.01 42.06 -1.14
N ARG A 74 17.01 41.55 -0.40
CA ARG A 74 18.15 42.38 0.01
C ARG A 74 18.93 42.90 -1.21
N LYS A 75 19.20 42.03 -2.19
CA LYS A 75 19.93 42.43 -3.40
C LYS A 75 19.16 43.47 -4.21
N GLN A 76 17.84 43.33 -4.32
CA GLN A 76 16.97 44.31 -4.99
C GLN A 76 16.97 45.67 -4.27
N ALA A 77 17.06 45.66 -2.95
CA ALA A 77 17.25 46.87 -2.15
C ALA A 77 18.67 47.47 -2.22
N GLY A 78 19.61 46.83 -2.94
CA GLY A 78 20.99 47.30 -3.09
C GLY A 78 21.85 47.20 -1.83
N LEU A 79 21.38 46.51 -0.79
CA LEU A 79 22.04 46.48 0.53
C LEU A 79 23.10 45.39 0.61
N THR A 80 24.22 45.66 1.27
CA THR A 80 25.14 44.59 1.72
C THR A 80 24.58 43.85 2.94
N GLN A 81 25.13 42.67 3.25
CA GLN A 81 24.71 41.93 4.46
C GLN A 81 25.05 42.68 5.75
N GLN A 82 26.07 43.54 5.71
CA GLN A 82 26.51 44.36 6.84
C GLN A 82 25.54 45.53 7.05
N GLU A 83 25.27 46.31 5.99
CA GLU A 83 24.30 47.41 6.01
C GLU A 83 22.91 46.93 6.45
N LEU A 84 22.47 45.77 5.96
CA LEU A 84 21.19 45.21 6.37
C LEU A 84 21.15 44.92 7.89
N ALA A 85 22.21 44.36 8.45
CA ALA A 85 22.28 44.09 9.89
C ALA A 85 22.21 45.39 10.72
N GLU A 86 22.86 46.45 10.25
CA GLU A 86 22.83 47.77 10.86
C GLU A 86 21.43 48.40 10.79
N LEU A 87 20.77 48.35 9.62
CA LEU A 87 19.40 48.83 9.43
C LEU A 87 18.36 48.06 10.26
N MET A 88 18.64 46.79 10.59
CA MET A 88 17.86 46.00 11.53
C MET A 88 18.11 46.38 13.01
N GLY A 89 18.98 47.36 13.29
CA GLY A 89 19.34 47.80 14.64
C GLY A 89 20.28 46.83 15.37
N ARG A 90 21.06 46.02 14.62
CA ARG A 90 21.94 44.98 15.18
C ARG A 90 23.41 45.27 14.88
N CYS A 91 24.01 46.13 15.69
CA CYS A 91 25.39 46.62 15.50
C CYS A 91 26.44 45.77 16.24
N GLY A 92 26.48 44.46 15.99
CA GLY A 92 27.46 43.54 16.59
C GLY A 92 28.36 42.85 15.57
N PRO A 93 29.62 42.50 15.90
CA PRO A 93 30.59 41.88 14.97
C PRO A 93 30.12 40.52 14.41
N THR A 94 29.20 39.85 15.09
CA THR A 94 28.63 38.55 14.67
C THR A 94 27.33 38.67 13.87
N MET A 95 26.82 39.88 13.62
CA MET A 95 25.47 40.08 13.07
C MET A 95 25.41 39.88 11.56
N ARG A 96 26.49 40.19 10.83
CA ARG A 96 26.64 39.78 9.42
C ARG A 96 26.51 38.27 9.25
N ASN A 97 27.18 37.50 10.11
CA ASN A 97 27.11 36.03 10.10
C ASN A 97 25.68 35.52 10.33
N TRP A 98 24.87 36.26 11.09
CA TRP A 98 23.45 35.96 11.28
C TRP A 98 22.65 36.11 9.99
N VAL A 99 22.80 37.24 9.29
CA VAL A 99 22.17 37.48 7.98
C VAL A 99 22.61 36.39 7.00
N THR A 100 23.90 36.06 6.95
CA THR A 100 24.42 34.98 6.10
C THR A 100 23.78 33.63 6.43
N ARG A 101 23.58 33.31 7.72
CA ARG A 101 22.93 32.06 8.15
C ARG A 101 21.45 32.03 7.83
N LEU A 102 20.75 33.16 7.95
CA LEU A 102 19.34 33.31 7.62
C LEU A 102 19.12 33.12 6.11
N GLU A 103 19.88 33.83 5.27
CA GLU A 103 19.81 33.71 3.80
C GLU A 103 20.14 32.29 3.30
N ARG A 104 20.98 31.55 4.03
CA ARG A 104 21.31 30.16 3.72
C ARG A 104 20.33 29.14 4.31
N GLY A 105 19.32 29.57 5.06
CA GLY A 105 18.40 28.66 5.78
C GLY A 105 19.07 27.83 6.88
N ARG A 106 20.27 28.23 7.34
CA ARG A 106 21.07 27.51 8.36
C ARG A 106 20.86 28.04 9.78
N LEU A 107 19.97 29.01 9.92
CA LEU A 107 19.66 29.60 11.20
C LEU A 107 18.56 28.78 11.89
N LYS A 108 18.86 28.28 13.08
CA LYS A 108 17.96 27.42 13.85
C LYS A 108 16.92 28.30 14.55
N TYR A 109 15.64 28.14 14.17
CA TYR A 109 14.47 28.84 14.74
C TYR A 109 14.52 30.38 14.70
N PRO A 110 14.53 31.01 13.51
CA PRO A 110 14.41 32.46 13.40
C PRO A 110 13.03 32.94 13.88
N THR A 111 12.98 34.06 14.59
CA THR A 111 11.71 34.64 15.08
C THR A 111 11.01 35.44 14.00
N ILE A 112 9.67 35.55 14.07
CA ILE A 112 8.90 36.35 13.10
C ILE A 112 9.24 37.85 13.18
N ALA A 113 9.56 38.35 14.38
CA ALA A 113 10.03 39.72 14.58
C ALA A 113 11.29 40.01 13.77
N MET A 114 12.21 39.04 13.72
CA MET A 114 13.44 39.20 12.94
C MET A 114 13.18 39.20 11.43
N ILE A 115 12.20 38.43 10.95
CA ILE A 115 11.76 38.52 9.55
C ILE A 115 11.17 39.90 9.28
N ALA A 116 10.31 40.40 10.18
CA ALA A 116 9.69 41.69 10.04
C ALA A 116 10.75 42.81 9.97
N ASP A 117 11.77 42.77 10.83
CA ASP A 117 12.89 43.71 10.79
C ASP A 117 13.69 43.61 9.49
N TYR A 118 13.94 42.39 9.01
CA TYR A 118 14.63 42.16 7.75
C TYR A 118 13.85 42.78 6.57
N LEU A 119 12.56 42.48 6.48
CA LEU A 119 11.69 43.00 5.43
C LEU A 119 11.58 44.53 5.52
N ARG A 120 11.41 45.08 6.73
CA ARG A 120 11.38 46.53 6.99
C ARG A 120 12.67 47.21 6.51
N ALA A 121 13.83 46.63 6.80
CA ALA A 121 15.12 47.17 6.35
C ALA A 121 15.29 47.09 4.82
N CYS A 122 14.73 46.06 4.17
CA CYS A 122 14.68 45.96 2.71
C CYS A 122 13.54 46.77 2.05
N ARG A 123 12.68 47.46 2.82
CA ARG A 123 11.43 48.07 2.36
C ARG A 123 10.49 47.09 1.62
N ALA A 124 10.56 45.81 2.00
CA ALA A 124 9.69 44.75 1.52
C ALA A 124 8.55 44.47 2.52
N GLY A 125 7.53 43.73 2.09
CA GLY A 125 6.38 43.32 2.91
C GLY A 125 6.26 41.81 3.07
N PHE A 126 5.36 41.36 3.95
CA PHE A 126 5.06 39.93 4.09
C PHE A 126 4.46 39.31 2.83
N ASN A 127 3.85 40.11 1.96
CA ASN A 127 3.32 39.67 0.67
C ASN A 127 4.42 39.10 -0.25
N ASP A 128 5.65 39.63 -0.16
CA ASP A 128 6.79 39.21 -0.99
C ASP A 128 7.32 37.80 -0.62
N ILE A 129 6.88 37.28 0.53
CA ILE A 129 7.21 35.93 1.01
C ILE A 129 5.95 35.10 1.32
N ALA A 130 4.76 35.60 0.99
CA ALA A 130 3.50 35.01 1.42
C ALA A 130 3.26 33.63 0.80
N ASP A 131 3.67 33.41 -0.45
CA ASP A 131 3.64 32.12 -1.13
C ASP A 131 4.34 31.01 -0.32
N ILE A 132 5.52 31.31 0.20
CA ILE A 132 6.33 30.37 0.99
C ILE A 132 5.68 30.11 2.36
N LEU A 133 5.18 31.17 3.01
CA LEU A 133 4.49 31.04 4.29
C LEU A 133 3.16 30.28 4.16
N ASN A 134 2.41 30.54 3.09
CA ASN A 134 1.14 29.87 2.77
C ASN A 134 1.34 28.36 2.51
N SER A 135 2.46 27.98 1.90
CA SER A 135 2.83 26.56 1.77
C SER A 135 2.99 25.87 3.13
N TYR A 136 3.52 26.56 4.14
CA TYR A 136 3.63 26.01 5.48
C TYR A 136 2.28 25.99 6.22
N THR A 137 1.52 27.08 6.19
CA THR A 137 0.25 27.19 6.92
C THR A 137 -0.87 26.33 6.32
N SER A 138 -0.78 25.97 5.03
CA SER A 138 -1.69 25.03 4.38
C SER A 138 -1.45 23.56 4.75
N GLN A 139 -0.35 23.25 5.44
CA GLN A 139 -0.05 21.89 5.87
C GLN A 139 -1.10 21.36 6.86
N PRO A 140 -1.36 20.04 6.86
CA PRO A 140 -2.19 19.42 7.89
C PRO A 140 -1.61 19.69 9.28
N VAL A 141 -2.49 19.97 10.25
CA VAL A 141 -2.08 20.15 11.64
C VAL A 141 -1.45 18.87 12.20
N VAL A 142 -0.65 18.99 13.26
CA VAL A 142 0.09 17.85 13.84
C VAL A 142 -0.82 16.66 14.17
N ALA A 143 -1.99 16.91 14.76
CA ALA A 143 -2.98 15.87 15.05
C ALA A 143 -3.48 15.15 13.77
N GLU A 144 -3.66 15.88 12.67
CA GLU A 144 -4.02 15.30 11.37
C GLU A 144 -2.88 14.46 10.81
N LYS A 145 -1.62 14.96 10.85
CA LYS A 145 -0.44 14.21 10.40
C LYS A 145 -0.25 12.91 11.16
N ARG A 146 -0.39 12.93 12.50
CA ARG A 146 -0.28 11.72 13.32
C ARG A 146 -1.41 10.73 13.01
N GLY A 147 -2.64 11.23 12.84
CA GLY A 147 -3.77 10.42 12.40
C GLY A 147 -3.56 9.80 11.02
N GLN A 148 -3.02 10.56 10.05
CA GLN A 148 -2.68 10.06 8.72
C GLN A 148 -1.65 8.94 8.78
N ARG A 149 -0.62 9.05 9.62
CA ARG A 149 0.39 7.98 9.81
C ARG A 149 -0.24 6.68 10.30
N ARG A 150 -1.15 6.74 11.28
CA ARG A 150 -1.87 5.55 11.76
C ARG A 150 -2.75 4.92 10.71
N VAL A 151 -3.49 5.73 9.96
CA VAL A 151 -4.30 5.25 8.84
C VAL A 151 -3.41 4.64 7.75
N ALA A 152 -2.28 5.25 7.42
CA ALA A 152 -1.32 4.70 6.45
C ALA A 152 -0.79 3.31 6.87
N ALA A 153 -0.40 3.14 8.13
CA ALA A 153 0.01 1.84 8.67
C ALA A 153 -1.10 0.77 8.56
N LEU A 154 -2.36 1.16 8.77
CA LEU A 154 -3.52 0.29 8.53
C LEU A 154 -3.71 -0.03 7.04
N LEU A 155 -3.49 0.93 6.14
CA LEU A 155 -3.70 0.75 4.70
C LEU A 155 -2.73 -0.28 4.09
N GLU A 156 -1.48 -0.32 4.55
CA GLU A 156 -0.47 -1.30 4.12
C GLU A 156 -0.89 -2.77 4.37
N GLN A 157 -1.81 -2.95 5.31
CA GLN A 157 -2.27 -4.24 5.78
C GLN A 157 -3.54 -4.72 5.06
N LEU A 158 -4.24 -3.82 4.38
CA LEU A 158 -5.49 -4.11 3.70
C LEU A 158 -5.27 -4.54 2.25
N PRO A 159 -6.20 -5.30 1.64
CA PRO A 159 -6.19 -5.53 0.20
C PRO A 159 -6.21 -4.18 -0.55
N ALA A 160 -5.43 -4.05 -1.64
CA ALA A 160 -5.26 -2.79 -2.37
C ALA A 160 -6.60 -2.10 -2.74
N ARG A 161 -7.61 -2.89 -3.15
CA ARG A 161 -8.95 -2.38 -3.49
C ARG A 161 -9.67 -1.76 -2.29
N VAL A 162 -9.55 -2.38 -1.11
CA VAL A 162 -10.14 -1.89 0.14
C VAL A 162 -9.36 -0.67 0.63
N ALA A 163 -8.03 -0.75 0.63
CA ALA A 163 -7.14 0.35 1.00
C ALA A 163 -7.48 1.62 0.22
N HIS A 164 -7.60 1.53 -1.11
CA HIS A 164 -7.97 2.67 -1.96
C HIS A 164 -9.29 3.34 -1.55
N LYS A 165 -10.33 2.54 -1.26
CA LYS A 165 -11.63 3.06 -0.82
C LYS A 165 -11.52 3.71 0.56
N VAL A 166 -10.77 3.12 1.48
CA VAL A 166 -10.54 3.65 2.83
C VAL A 166 -9.79 4.98 2.76
N THR A 167 -8.76 5.10 1.91
CA THR A 167 -8.03 6.35 1.68
C THR A 167 -8.97 7.46 1.19
N ARG A 168 -9.80 7.17 0.19
CA ARG A 168 -10.78 8.15 -0.32
C ARG A 168 -11.77 8.59 0.76
N TYR A 169 -12.25 7.65 1.57
CA TYR A 169 -13.14 7.95 2.69
C TYR A 169 -12.46 8.82 3.74
N ASP A 170 -11.23 8.50 4.13
CA ASP A 170 -10.45 9.26 5.12
C ASP A 170 -10.12 10.68 4.65
N ILE A 171 -9.73 10.85 3.38
CA ILE A 171 -9.50 12.16 2.76
C ILE A 171 -10.80 12.97 2.77
N LYS A 172 -11.89 12.40 2.24
CA LYS A 172 -13.19 13.08 2.17
C LYS A 172 -13.64 13.56 3.55
N THR A 173 -13.62 12.67 4.54
CA THR A 173 -14.03 13.01 5.91
C THR A 173 -13.13 14.05 6.57
N THR A 174 -11.82 14.06 6.25
CA THR A 174 -10.90 15.10 6.73
C THR A 174 -11.21 16.46 6.10
N VAL A 175 -11.40 16.50 4.78
CA VAL A 175 -11.74 17.73 4.04
C VAL A 175 -13.08 18.29 4.49
N ASP A 176 -14.12 17.47 4.58
CA ASP A 176 -15.46 17.89 5.02
C ASP A 176 -15.42 18.52 6.43
N ARG A 177 -14.62 17.95 7.34
CA ARG A 177 -14.45 18.48 8.69
C ARG A 177 -13.72 19.82 8.69
N ARG A 178 -12.65 19.94 7.90
CA ARG A 178 -11.89 21.18 7.74
C ARG A 178 -12.77 22.30 7.20
N PHE A 179 -13.54 22.02 6.16
CA PHE A 179 -14.49 22.97 5.57
C PHE A 179 -15.60 23.37 6.57
N SER A 180 -16.04 22.43 7.40
CA SER A 180 -17.02 22.70 8.47
C SER A 180 -16.44 23.40 9.71
N GLY A 181 -15.16 23.79 9.71
CA GLY A 181 -14.48 24.38 10.88
C GLY A 181 -14.39 23.45 12.10
N LYS A 182 -14.60 22.14 11.93
CA LYS A 182 -14.58 21.18 13.04
C LYS A 182 -13.15 20.78 13.37
N LYS A 183 -12.85 20.66 14.67
CA LYS A 183 -11.55 20.14 15.15
C LYS A 183 -11.20 18.80 14.49
N PRO A 184 -9.92 18.52 14.19
CA PRO A 184 -9.52 17.24 13.65
C PRO A 184 -9.87 16.10 14.61
N LEU A 185 -10.14 14.92 14.06
CA LEU A 185 -10.34 13.73 14.89
C LEU A 185 -9.01 13.36 15.58
N SER A 186 -9.11 12.87 16.82
CA SER A 186 -7.96 12.26 17.47
C SER A 186 -7.48 11.05 16.68
N GLU A 187 -6.19 10.75 16.80
CA GLU A 187 -5.53 9.65 16.08
C GLU A 187 -6.30 8.33 16.23
N VAL A 188 -6.66 7.99 17.47
CA VAL A 188 -7.39 6.77 17.82
C VAL A 188 -8.79 6.73 17.19
N LYS A 189 -9.52 7.86 17.20
CA LYS A 189 -10.87 7.92 16.62
C LYS A 189 -10.84 7.82 15.10
N ARG A 190 -9.88 8.48 14.46
CA ARG A 190 -9.68 8.44 13.01
C ARG A 190 -9.33 7.03 12.55
N GLU A 191 -8.38 6.38 13.22
CA GLU A 191 -8.00 4.99 12.97
C GLU A 191 -9.19 4.04 13.17
N LEU A 192 -9.95 4.19 14.26
CA LEU A 192 -11.14 3.39 14.52
C LEU A 192 -12.19 3.54 13.41
N HIS A 193 -12.40 4.76 12.90
CA HIS A 193 -13.31 5.00 11.77
C HIS A 193 -12.82 4.30 10.50
N ALA A 194 -11.52 4.41 10.20
CA ALA A 194 -10.91 3.72 9.05
C ALA A 194 -11.03 2.19 9.17
N ARG A 195 -10.77 1.61 10.35
CA ARG A 195 -10.93 0.17 10.62
C ARG A 195 -12.38 -0.29 10.47
N LYS A 196 -13.34 0.47 11.02
CA LYS A 196 -14.77 0.17 10.87
C LYS A 196 -15.21 0.21 9.42
N PHE A 197 -14.72 1.18 8.65
CA PHE A 197 -15.01 1.29 7.23
C PHE A 197 -14.37 0.13 6.43
N ALA A 198 -13.12 -0.21 6.72
CA ALA A 198 -12.44 -1.36 6.13
C ALA A 198 -13.16 -2.69 6.43
N ALA A 199 -13.56 -2.91 7.69
CA ALA A 199 -14.34 -4.09 8.08
C ALA A 199 -15.67 -4.17 7.33
N ALA A 200 -16.39 -3.05 7.19
CA ALA A 200 -17.62 -3.00 6.43
C ALA A 200 -17.41 -3.36 4.94
N LEU A 201 -16.33 -2.89 4.33
CA LEU A 201 -15.97 -3.24 2.95
C LEU A 201 -15.61 -4.72 2.79
N LEU A 202 -14.84 -5.28 3.72
CA LEU A 202 -14.48 -6.70 3.69
C LEU A 202 -15.70 -7.60 3.87
N GLN A 203 -16.61 -7.24 4.79
CA GLN A 203 -17.88 -7.95 4.97
C GLN A 203 -18.76 -7.86 3.71
N GLN A 204 -18.76 -6.70 3.04
CA GLN A 204 -19.46 -6.54 1.76
C GLN A 204 -18.84 -7.38 0.64
N GLU A 205 -17.50 -7.48 0.55
CA GLU A 205 -16.84 -8.35 -0.42
C GLU A 205 -17.16 -9.84 -0.17
N LYS A 206 -17.22 -10.26 1.11
CA LYS A 206 -17.67 -11.62 1.48
C LYS A 206 -19.11 -11.88 1.07
N LEU A 207 -20.03 -10.95 1.37
CA LEU A 207 -21.43 -11.04 0.95
C LEU A 207 -21.57 -11.12 -0.57
N GLU A 208 -20.85 -10.28 -1.32
CA GLU A 208 -20.93 -10.29 -2.78
C GLU A 208 -20.37 -11.58 -3.39
N ALA A 209 -19.31 -12.14 -2.81
CA ALA A 209 -18.79 -13.44 -3.21
C ALA A 209 -19.80 -14.56 -2.91
N TRP A 210 -20.45 -14.52 -1.74
CA TRP A 210 -21.51 -15.48 -1.38
C TRP A 210 -22.71 -15.39 -2.34
N LEU A 211 -23.19 -14.18 -2.63
CA LEU A 211 -24.28 -13.96 -3.57
C LEU A 211 -23.93 -14.46 -4.98
N ASP A 212 -22.68 -14.30 -5.40
CA ASP A 212 -22.21 -14.85 -6.68
C ASP A 212 -22.29 -16.39 -6.72
N GLU A 213 -22.11 -17.10 -5.59
CA GLU A 213 -22.34 -18.55 -5.53
C GLU A 213 -23.84 -18.89 -5.52
N VAL A 214 -24.66 -18.20 -4.72
CA VAL A 214 -26.12 -18.39 -4.69
C VAL A 214 -26.74 -18.17 -6.09
N MET A 215 -26.27 -17.17 -6.84
CA MET A 215 -26.74 -16.95 -8.22
C MET A 215 -26.38 -18.11 -9.17
N LYS A 216 -25.23 -18.77 -8.98
CA LYS A 216 -24.87 -19.96 -9.76
C LYS A 216 -25.79 -21.13 -9.43
N ASP A 217 -26.05 -21.36 -8.15
CA ASP A 217 -26.92 -22.46 -7.70
C ASP A 217 -28.35 -22.30 -8.21
N LEU A 218 -28.82 -21.05 -8.33
CA LEU A 218 -30.14 -20.71 -8.89
C LEU A 218 -30.17 -20.70 -10.44
N ASN A 219 -29.07 -21.07 -11.11
CA ASN A 219 -28.92 -21.02 -12.58
C ASN A 219 -29.27 -19.65 -13.18
N LEU A 220 -29.05 -18.56 -12.43
CA LEU A 220 -29.30 -17.21 -12.93
C LEU A 220 -28.16 -16.84 -13.88
N THR A 221 -28.48 -16.67 -15.17
CA THR A 221 -27.48 -16.33 -16.19
C THR A 221 -26.72 -15.05 -15.83
N PRO A 222 -25.42 -14.95 -16.17
CA PRO A 222 -24.55 -13.89 -15.70
C PRO A 222 -24.73 -12.57 -16.48
N ILE A 223 -25.97 -12.14 -16.72
CA ILE A 223 -26.25 -10.81 -17.26
C ILE A 223 -25.85 -9.78 -16.19
N LEU A 224 -24.97 -8.84 -16.56
CA LEU A 224 -24.39 -7.86 -15.63
C LEU A 224 -25.45 -7.05 -14.87
N SER A 225 -26.61 -6.78 -15.48
CA SER A 225 -27.74 -6.08 -14.87
C SER A 225 -28.37 -6.89 -13.73
N VAL A 226 -28.70 -8.16 -13.97
CA VAL A 226 -29.26 -9.08 -12.97
C VAL A 226 -28.30 -9.23 -11.79
N ARG A 227 -27.00 -9.44 -12.07
CA ARG A 227 -25.96 -9.52 -11.04
C ARG A 227 -25.88 -8.25 -10.18
N ARG A 228 -26.01 -7.07 -10.78
CA ARG A 228 -26.01 -5.79 -10.06
C ARG A 228 -27.23 -5.67 -9.14
N LEU A 229 -28.41 -6.03 -9.64
CA LEU A 229 -29.67 -5.93 -8.91
C LEU A 229 -29.74 -6.92 -7.74
N VAL A 230 -29.32 -8.18 -7.93
CA VAL A 230 -29.22 -9.18 -6.85
C VAL A 230 -28.25 -8.73 -5.76
N ARG A 231 -27.09 -8.19 -6.14
CA ARG A 231 -26.13 -7.63 -5.18
C ARG A 231 -26.71 -6.44 -4.42
N GLU A 232 -27.46 -5.58 -5.09
CA GLU A 232 -28.14 -4.47 -4.43
C GLU A 232 -29.19 -4.97 -3.44
N TYR A 233 -30.05 -5.90 -3.84
CA TYR A 233 -31.03 -6.55 -2.99
C TYR A 233 -30.38 -7.17 -1.73
N GLY A 234 -29.37 -8.02 -1.92
CA GLY A 234 -28.64 -8.64 -0.80
C GLY A 234 -27.95 -7.63 0.12
N ARG A 235 -27.36 -6.55 -0.42
CA ARG A 235 -26.78 -5.46 0.40
C ARG A 235 -27.83 -4.75 1.24
N ARG A 236 -29.04 -4.53 0.71
CA ARG A 236 -30.10 -3.86 1.48
C ARG A 236 -30.64 -4.77 2.59
N ILE A 237 -30.82 -6.07 2.33
CA ILE A 237 -31.13 -7.07 3.36
C ILE A 237 -30.06 -7.03 4.45
N TRP A 238 -28.79 -7.14 4.08
CA TRP A 238 -27.66 -7.07 5.00
C TRP A 238 -27.66 -5.80 5.86
N GLY A 239 -28.02 -4.66 5.26
CA GLY A 239 -28.20 -3.38 5.94
C GLY A 239 -29.29 -3.44 7.02
N ILE A 240 -30.45 -4.04 6.73
CA ILE A 240 -31.53 -4.24 7.71
C ILE A 240 -31.04 -5.12 8.87
N LEU A 241 -30.38 -6.23 8.55
CA LEU A 241 -29.88 -7.17 9.55
C LEU A 241 -28.91 -6.49 10.51
N LYS A 242 -27.93 -5.73 9.99
CA LYS A 242 -27.01 -4.94 10.83
C LYS A 242 -27.69 -3.89 11.70
N GLN A 243 -28.79 -3.29 11.24
CA GLN A 243 -29.49 -2.24 12.00
C GLN A 243 -30.35 -2.81 13.13
N THR A 244 -30.96 -3.98 12.87
CA THR A 244 -31.90 -4.67 13.76
C THR A 244 -31.21 -5.64 14.73
N ARG A 245 -29.97 -6.04 14.45
CA ARG A 245 -29.13 -6.85 15.35
C ARG A 245 -28.99 -6.22 16.74
N PRO A 246 -29.18 -6.99 17.83
CA PRO A 246 -28.88 -6.54 19.19
C PRO A 246 -27.36 -6.36 19.35
N LYS A 247 -26.92 -5.18 19.76
CA LYS A 247 -25.48 -4.91 19.99
C LYS A 247 -25.16 -5.18 21.47
N PRO A 248 -24.16 -6.01 21.79
CA PRO A 248 -23.77 -6.26 23.17
C PRO A 248 -23.38 -4.95 23.87
N GLY A 249 -23.94 -4.69 25.05
CA GLY A 249 -23.62 -3.54 25.90
C GLY A 249 -24.32 -2.20 25.57
N LEU A 250 -25.23 -2.15 24.59
CA LEU A 250 -25.99 -0.93 24.25
C LEU A 250 -27.48 -1.11 24.54
N ILE A 251 -27.91 -0.71 25.74
CA ILE A 251 -29.33 -0.52 26.06
C ILE A 251 -29.81 0.70 25.25
N ARG A 252 -30.49 0.46 24.14
CA ARG A 252 -31.07 1.54 23.31
C ARG A 252 -32.31 2.07 24.00
N LYS A 253 -32.31 3.35 24.40
CA LYS A 253 -33.55 4.05 24.81
C LYS A 253 -34.58 3.96 23.67
N PRO A 254 -35.86 3.63 23.94
CA PRO A 254 -36.87 3.49 22.90
C PRO A 254 -37.10 4.84 22.22
N ARG A 255 -36.95 4.90 20.90
CA ARG A 255 -37.29 6.08 20.09
C ARG A 255 -38.23 5.65 18.96
N ARG A 256 -39.51 6.01 19.12
CA ARG A 256 -40.68 5.80 18.23
C ARG A 256 -40.90 4.33 17.80
N PRO A 257 -42.12 3.92 17.46
CA PRO A 257 -42.36 2.60 16.89
C PRO A 257 -41.61 2.51 15.57
N ARG A 258 -40.54 1.70 15.54
CA ARG A 258 -39.80 1.41 14.32
C ARG A 258 -40.47 0.20 13.67
N LYS A 259 -40.61 0.23 12.34
CA LYS A 259 -41.01 -0.94 11.56
C LYS A 259 -40.19 -2.15 12.00
N THR A 260 -40.85 -3.30 12.17
CA THR A 260 -40.20 -4.54 12.59
C THR A 260 -39.18 -5.00 11.55
N ARG A 261 -38.27 -5.90 11.93
CA ARG A 261 -37.30 -6.49 11.00
C ARG A 261 -38.01 -7.11 9.80
N GLU A 262 -39.10 -7.83 10.04
CA GLU A 262 -39.92 -8.48 9.02
C GLU A 262 -40.61 -7.49 8.09
N GLN A 263 -41.22 -6.43 8.64
CA GLN A 263 -41.84 -5.36 7.83
C GLN A 263 -40.84 -4.72 6.87
N ARG A 264 -39.61 -4.47 7.35
CA ARG A 264 -38.54 -3.90 6.51
C ARG A 264 -38.06 -4.88 5.44
N LEU A 265 -37.97 -6.18 5.75
CA LEU A 265 -37.58 -7.18 4.76
C LEU A 265 -38.65 -7.33 3.68
N ALA A 266 -39.93 -7.35 4.06
CA ALA A 266 -41.06 -7.39 3.15
C ALA A 266 -41.09 -6.18 2.20
N GLU A 267 -40.81 -4.97 2.69
CA GLU A 267 -40.71 -3.77 1.85
C GLU A 267 -39.63 -3.88 0.77
N ILE A 268 -38.49 -4.48 1.11
CA ILE A 268 -37.39 -4.65 0.15
C ILE A 268 -37.72 -5.76 -0.87
N GLU A 269 -38.41 -6.81 -0.45
CA GLU A 269 -38.88 -7.87 -1.34
C GLU A 269 -39.93 -7.36 -2.33
N ASN A 270 -40.88 -6.54 -1.86
CA ASN A 270 -41.85 -5.87 -2.72
C ASN A 270 -41.15 -4.93 -3.71
N TRP A 271 -40.22 -4.08 -3.23
CA TRP A 271 -39.40 -3.24 -4.10
C TRP A 271 -38.64 -4.06 -5.17
N ALA A 272 -38.08 -5.20 -4.79
CA ALA A 272 -37.35 -6.06 -5.73
C ALA A 272 -38.28 -6.73 -6.75
N SER A 273 -39.49 -7.08 -6.34
CA SER A 273 -40.55 -7.61 -7.21
C SER A 273 -41.03 -6.54 -8.21
N ASP A 274 -41.23 -5.30 -7.75
CA ASP A 274 -41.69 -4.17 -8.59
C ASP A 274 -40.67 -3.80 -9.68
N GLN A 275 -39.39 -4.01 -9.40
CA GLN A 275 -38.30 -3.82 -10.36
C GLN A 275 -38.14 -5.00 -11.34
N ASN A 276 -39.02 -6.01 -11.27
CA ASN A 276 -38.99 -7.25 -12.03
C ASN A 276 -37.60 -7.91 -12.05
N ILE A 277 -36.91 -7.87 -10.90
CA ILE A 277 -35.50 -8.31 -10.78
C ILE A 277 -35.40 -9.82 -11.01
N LEU A 278 -36.28 -10.57 -10.33
CA LEU A 278 -36.40 -12.04 -10.37
C LEU A 278 -37.83 -12.42 -9.96
N HIS A 279 -38.20 -13.67 -10.24
CA HIS A 279 -39.43 -14.25 -9.70
C HIS A 279 -39.42 -14.23 -8.16
N LYS A 280 -40.60 -14.04 -7.56
CA LYS A 280 -40.76 -13.89 -6.11
C LYS A 280 -40.15 -15.06 -5.31
N SER A 281 -40.25 -16.29 -5.82
CA SER A 281 -39.64 -17.47 -5.19
C SER A 281 -38.11 -17.37 -5.09
N SER A 282 -37.44 -16.87 -6.13
CA SER A 282 -35.98 -16.68 -6.12
C SER A 282 -35.56 -15.56 -5.17
N LEU A 283 -36.37 -14.49 -5.06
CA LEU A 283 -36.12 -13.39 -4.11
C LEU A 283 -36.24 -13.84 -2.66
N SER A 284 -37.24 -14.69 -2.35
CA SER A 284 -37.39 -15.29 -1.02
C SER A 284 -36.23 -16.24 -0.69
N GLN A 285 -35.79 -17.06 -1.64
CA GLN A 285 -34.64 -17.95 -1.44
C GLN A 285 -33.36 -17.17 -1.14
N ILE A 286 -33.04 -16.15 -1.95
CA ILE A 286 -31.88 -15.27 -1.73
C ILE A 286 -31.97 -14.59 -0.35
N ARG A 287 -33.17 -14.19 0.09
CA ARG A 287 -33.37 -13.59 1.41
C ARG A 287 -32.99 -14.56 2.53
N GLU A 288 -33.49 -15.79 2.49
CA GLU A 288 -33.18 -16.80 3.49
C GLU A 288 -31.69 -17.14 3.50
N ASP A 289 -31.06 -17.29 2.34
CA ASP A 289 -29.62 -17.58 2.23
C ASP A 289 -28.76 -16.45 2.80
N VAL A 290 -29.13 -15.18 2.55
CA VAL A 290 -28.44 -14.02 3.12
C VAL A 290 -28.62 -13.95 4.64
N ILE A 291 -29.81 -14.29 5.16
CA ILE A 291 -30.06 -14.36 6.61
C ILE A 291 -29.23 -15.47 7.24
N GLY A 292 -29.20 -16.66 6.63
CA GLY A 292 -28.40 -17.80 7.07
C GLY A 292 -26.91 -17.46 7.11
N PHE A 293 -26.39 -16.85 6.04
CA PHE A 293 -25.01 -16.39 5.95
C PHE A 293 -24.67 -15.32 7.01
N PHE A 294 -25.57 -14.36 7.23
CA PHE A 294 -25.39 -13.34 8.28
C PHE A 294 -25.29 -13.97 9.67
N ASN A 295 -26.19 -14.89 10.00
CA ASN A 295 -26.20 -15.59 11.28
C ASN A 295 -24.94 -16.44 11.48
N ALA A 296 -24.43 -17.06 10.41
CA ALA A 296 -23.17 -17.81 10.45
C ALA A 296 -21.97 -16.89 10.75
N MET A 297 -21.87 -15.74 10.08
CA MET A 297 -20.84 -14.73 10.36
C MET A 297 -20.96 -14.15 11.78
N GLU A 298 -22.18 -14.02 12.30
CA GLU A 298 -22.41 -13.58 13.67
C GLU A 298 -21.90 -14.60 14.69
N LYS A 299 -22.24 -15.88 14.52
CA LYS A 299 -21.75 -16.97 15.39
C LYS A 299 -20.23 -17.09 15.39
N GLN A 300 -19.59 -16.82 14.26
CA GLN A 300 -18.14 -16.84 14.12
C GLN A 300 -17.45 -15.56 14.64
N GLY A 301 -18.20 -14.56 15.10
CA GLY A 301 -17.66 -13.28 15.59
C GLY A 301 -17.12 -12.35 14.48
N GLU A 302 -17.29 -12.70 13.20
CA GLU A 302 -16.75 -11.94 12.07
C GLU A 302 -17.44 -10.58 11.87
N LEU A 303 -18.66 -10.41 12.39
CA LEU A 303 -19.41 -9.15 12.29
C LEU A 303 -18.81 -8.04 13.15
N ASP A 304 -18.21 -8.38 14.28
CA ASP A 304 -17.61 -7.43 15.23
C ASP A 304 -16.08 -7.39 15.14
N HIS A 305 -15.48 -8.32 14.39
CA HIS A 305 -14.05 -8.35 14.13
C HIS A 305 -13.59 -7.07 13.42
N LEU A 306 -12.83 -6.25 14.15
CA LEU A 306 -12.07 -5.16 13.55
C LEU A 306 -10.70 -5.72 13.15
N PRO A 307 -10.23 -5.46 11.92
CA PRO A 307 -8.89 -5.89 11.53
C PRO A 307 -7.87 -5.33 12.55
N SER A 308 -7.23 -6.22 13.30
CA SER A 308 -6.24 -5.89 14.32
C SER A 308 -4.83 -5.82 13.70
N MET A 309 -3.93 -5.03 14.29
CA MET A 309 -2.54 -4.89 13.81
C MET A 309 -1.74 -6.19 13.95
N THR A 310 -2.12 -7.07 14.88
CA THR A 310 -1.39 -8.31 15.24
C THR A 310 -1.88 -9.53 14.46
N GLU A 311 -3.16 -9.62 14.08
CA GLU A 311 -3.68 -10.72 13.26
C GLU A 311 -3.43 -10.54 11.75
N VAL A 312 -3.10 -9.32 11.31
CA VAL A 312 -2.72 -9.09 9.91
C VAL A 312 -1.30 -9.57 9.63
N GLU A 313 -0.40 -9.58 10.61
CA GLU A 313 0.93 -10.21 10.43
C GLU A 313 0.81 -11.72 10.23
N THR A 314 -0.03 -12.40 11.01
CA THR A 314 -0.31 -13.83 10.84
C THR A 314 -1.02 -14.12 9.53
N MET A 315 -1.97 -13.27 9.10
CA MET A 315 -2.60 -13.37 7.78
C MET A 315 -1.64 -13.04 6.63
N ARG A 316 -0.70 -12.11 6.77
CA ARG A 316 0.32 -11.77 5.77
C ARG A 316 1.30 -12.91 5.59
N LEU A 317 1.70 -13.56 6.68
CA LEU A 317 2.49 -14.79 6.68
C LEU A 317 1.72 -15.96 6.03
N ALA A 318 0.45 -16.15 6.39
CA ALA A 318 -0.41 -17.17 5.79
C ALA A 318 -0.68 -16.93 4.29
N ARG A 319 -0.84 -15.67 3.88
CA ARG A 319 -1.08 -15.27 2.47
C ARG A 319 0.20 -15.38 1.63
N LYS A 320 1.38 -15.02 2.19
CA LYS A 320 2.68 -15.32 1.58
C LYS A 320 2.92 -16.82 1.45
N ALA A 321 2.57 -17.62 2.45
CA ALA A 321 2.67 -19.08 2.41
C ALA A 321 1.73 -19.71 1.37
N ARG A 322 0.47 -19.24 1.29
CA ARG A 322 -0.51 -19.68 0.28
C ARG A 322 -0.12 -19.25 -1.14
N ALA A 323 0.42 -18.05 -1.32
CA ALA A 323 0.94 -17.59 -2.61
C ALA A 323 2.15 -18.42 -3.07
N ARG A 324 3.06 -18.77 -2.14
CA ARG A 324 4.17 -19.70 -2.41
C ARG A 324 3.67 -21.10 -2.78
N ARG A 325 2.65 -21.63 -2.08
CA ARG A 325 2.00 -22.91 -2.44
C ARG A 325 1.33 -22.86 -3.81
N LYS A 326 0.55 -21.80 -4.12
CA LYS A 326 -0.06 -21.61 -5.44
C LYS A 326 0.97 -21.41 -6.55
N ALA A 327 2.08 -20.72 -6.30
CA ALA A 327 3.18 -20.59 -7.27
C ALA A 327 3.89 -21.93 -7.52
N ARG A 328 4.10 -22.74 -6.47
CA ARG A 328 4.63 -24.11 -6.60
C ARG A 328 3.64 -25.04 -7.31
N GLN A 329 2.35 -24.91 -7.05
CA GLN A 329 1.32 -25.71 -7.71
C GLN A 329 1.12 -25.27 -9.16
N LYS A 330 1.18 -23.97 -9.47
CA LYS A 330 1.16 -23.44 -10.85
C LYS A 330 2.43 -23.82 -11.62
N LYS A 331 3.59 -23.92 -10.95
CA LYS A 331 4.80 -24.54 -11.53
C LYS A 331 4.61 -26.04 -11.78
N ARG A 332 3.93 -26.79 -10.89
CA ARG A 332 3.63 -28.22 -11.06
C ARG A 332 2.57 -28.50 -12.14
N THR A 333 1.53 -27.67 -12.24
CA THR A 333 0.48 -27.81 -13.28
C THR A 333 0.90 -27.20 -14.61
N ALA A 334 1.84 -26.25 -14.66
CA ALA A 334 2.50 -25.88 -15.92
C ALA A 334 3.41 -27.00 -16.47
N ILE A 335 3.77 -27.98 -15.63
CA ILE A 335 4.51 -29.19 -16.04
C ILE A 335 3.56 -30.31 -16.48
N VAL A 336 2.28 -30.28 -16.08
CA VAL A 336 1.30 -31.33 -16.34
C VAL A 336 0.01 -30.70 -16.86
N SER A 337 -0.18 -30.73 -18.19
CA SER A 337 -1.42 -30.56 -18.97
C SER A 337 -1.36 -29.48 -20.06
N LEU A 338 -0.83 -29.84 -21.24
CA LEU A 338 -1.41 -29.41 -22.52
C LEU A 338 -2.07 -30.67 -23.10
N PRO A 339 -3.40 -30.70 -23.31
CA PRO A 339 -4.06 -31.88 -23.86
C PRO A 339 -3.70 -32.00 -25.35
N GLY A 340 -3.22 -33.17 -25.76
CA GLY A 340 -3.12 -33.56 -27.18
C GLY A 340 -1.74 -33.45 -27.85
N ILE A 341 -0.67 -33.05 -27.15
CA ILE A 341 0.68 -33.02 -27.72
C ILE A 341 1.50 -34.15 -27.08
N ASP A 342 2.02 -35.06 -27.91
CA ASP A 342 2.99 -36.08 -27.51
C ASP A 342 4.08 -35.46 -26.60
N PRO A 343 4.32 -36.00 -25.38
CA PRO A 343 5.35 -35.50 -24.47
C PRO A 343 6.73 -35.34 -25.12
N ALA A 344 7.07 -36.19 -26.10
CA ALA A 344 8.31 -36.08 -26.86
C ALA A 344 8.28 -34.85 -27.79
N ALA A 345 7.17 -34.60 -28.50
CA ALA A 345 6.97 -33.41 -29.31
C ALA A 345 7.00 -32.12 -28.47
N ALA A 346 6.38 -32.11 -27.28
CA ALA A 346 6.41 -30.96 -26.38
C ALA A 346 7.82 -30.65 -25.85
N LYS A 347 8.66 -31.68 -25.66
CA LYS A 347 10.07 -31.53 -25.27
C LYS A 347 10.91 -30.98 -26.44
N ARG A 348 10.66 -31.45 -27.67
CA ARG A 348 11.29 -30.91 -28.90
C ARG A 348 10.97 -29.42 -29.08
N TYR A 349 9.70 -29.03 -28.97
CA TYR A 349 9.26 -27.62 -29.08
C TYR A 349 9.90 -26.68 -28.05
N LYS A 350 10.21 -27.18 -26.83
CA LYS A 350 10.89 -26.38 -25.79
C LYS A 350 12.38 -26.17 -26.03
N LEU A 351 13.05 -27.09 -26.71
CA LEU A 351 14.50 -27.05 -26.95
C LEU A 351 14.86 -26.26 -28.21
N MET A 352 13.94 -26.12 -29.16
CA MET A 352 14.20 -25.45 -30.43
C MET A 352 14.56 -23.95 -30.35
N PRO A 353 13.93 -23.12 -29.48
CA PRO A 353 14.35 -21.73 -29.32
C PRO A 353 15.81 -21.60 -28.82
N HIS A 354 16.34 -22.61 -28.12
CA HIS A 354 17.75 -22.62 -27.72
C HIS A 354 18.69 -22.93 -28.89
N LEU A 355 18.26 -23.73 -29.87
CA LEU A 355 19.03 -23.99 -31.09
C LEU A 355 19.09 -22.76 -31.99
N GLU A 356 17.98 -22.02 -32.12
CA GLU A 356 17.94 -20.73 -32.83
C GLU A 356 18.94 -19.73 -32.21
N LEU A 357 18.97 -19.64 -30.88
CA LEU A 357 19.93 -18.78 -30.17
C LEU A 357 21.40 -19.20 -30.39
N LEU A 358 21.67 -20.49 -30.57
CA LEU A 358 23.01 -20.98 -30.87
C LEU A 358 23.42 -20.63 -32.30
N VAL A 359 22.51 -20.77 -33.26
CA VAL A 359 22.73 -20.34 -34.65
C VAL A 359 22.95 -18.83 -34.71
N GLU A 360 22.14 -18.03 -34.03
CA GLU A 360 22.33 -16.57 -33.96
C GLU A 360 23.70 -16.17 -33.41
N LYS A 361 24.22 -16.91 -32.43
CA LYS A 361 25.56 -16.70 -31.87
C LYS A 361 26.67 -17.09 -32.82
N GLU A 362 26.50 -18.12 -33.64
CA GLU A 362 27.51 -18.45 -34.65
C GLU A 362 27.50 -17.44 -35.80
N LEU A 363 26.32 -17.04 -36.28
CA LEU A 363 26.20 -15.97 -37.28
C LEU A 363 26.78 -14.64 -36.76
N GLU A 364 26.69 -14.37 -35.45
CA GLU A 364 27.33 -13.23 -34.81
C GLU A 364 28.86 -13.29 -34.87
N LYS A 365 29.45 -14.46 -34.60
CA LYS A 365 30.90 -14.66 -34.69
C LYS A 365 31.42 -14.54 -36.11
N GLU A 366 30.61 -14.92 -37.10
CA GLU A 366 30.89 -14.72 -38.53
C GLU A 366 30.74 -13.26 -38.99
N GLY A 367 30.44 -12.33 -38.06
CA GLY A 367 30.35 -10.90 -38.34
C GLY A 367 29.00 -10.46 -38.92
N MET A 368 27.95 -11.28 -38.82
CA MET A 368 26.64 -10.91 -39.34
C MET A 368 25.97 -9.83 -38.50
N GLU A 369 25.66 -8.72 -39.15
CA GLU A 369 24.99 -7.58 -38.53
C GLU A 369 23.64 -7.96 -37.91
N GLN A 370 23.34 -7.42 -36.72
CA GLN A 370 22.15 -7.77 -35.93
C GLN A 370 20.84 -7.54 -36.69
N GLN A 371 20.74 -6.47 -37.50
CA GLN A 371 19.56 -6.20 -38.32
C GLN A 371 19.32 -7.27 -39.39
N ARG A 372 20.39 -7.91 -39.88
CA ARG A 372 20.31 -9.00 -40.86
C ARG A 372 19.92 -10.30 -40.16
N ARG A 373 20.48 -10.60 -38.98
CA ARG A 373 20.10 -11.76 -38.15
C ARG A 373 18.61 -11.75 -37.79
N SER A 374 18.10 -10.61 -37.34
CA SER A 374 16.67 -10.46 -36.99
C SER A 374 15.71 -10.69 -38.16
N ARG A 375 16.15 -10.46 -39.41
CA ARG A 375 15.32 -10.74 -40.61
C ARG A 375 15.17 -12.23 -40.88
N TYR A 376 16.16 -13.03 -40.50
CA TYR A 376 16.11 -14.49 -40.67
C TYR A 376 15.38 -15.22 -39.53
N LEU A 377 15.00 -14.55 -38.43
CA LEU A 377 14.26 -15.17 -37.31
C LEU A 377 12.94 -15.85 -37.73
N LEU A 378 12.11 -15.13 -38.50
CA LEU A 378 10.84 -15.68 -38.99
C LEU A 378 11.07 -16.83 -39.98
N TRP A 379 12.17 -16.78 -40.70
CA TRP A 379 12.58 -17.78 -41.69
C TRP A 379 13.15 -19.05 -41.02
N MET A 380 13.98 -18.90 -40.00
CA MET A 380 14.49 -20.00 -39.16
C MET A 380 13.35 -20.75 -38.46
N SER A 381 12.28 -20.06 -38.04
CA SER A 381 11.09 -20.72 -37.48
C SER A 381 10.40 -21.67 -38.47
N ARG A 382 10.50 -21.43 -39.79
CA ARG A 382 9.94 -22.31 -40.83
C ARG A 382 10.87 -23.47 -41.13
N LEU A 383 12.18 -23.21 -41.23
CA LEU A 383 13.19 -24.26 -41.36
C LEU A 383 13.16 -25.24 -40.18
N ARG A 384 12.94 -24.73 -38.96
CA ARG A 384 12.72 -25.53 -37.76
C ARG A 384 11.59 -26.53 -37.94
N GLN A 385 10.48 -26.09 -38.50
CA GLN A 385 9.32 -26.95 -38.70
C GLN A 385 9.64 -28.03 -39.74
N THR A 386 10.31 -27.65 -40.84
CA THR A 386 10.85 -28.61 -41.81
C THR A 386 11.79 -29.63 -41.14
N ALA A 387 12.65 -29.20 -40.21
CA ALA A 387 13.57 -30.09 -39.47
C ALA A 387 12.87 -31.09 -38.56
N LEU A 388 11.69 -30.76 -38.03
CA LEU A 388 10.89 -31.64 -37.18
C LEU A 388 10.03 -32.61 -37.97
N ASP A 389 9.57 -32.18 -39.14
CA ASP A 389 8.59 -32.90 -39.96
C ASP A 389 9.25 -33.87 -40.96
N THR A 390 10.57 -33.80 -41.17
CA THR A 390 11.26 -34.56 -42.22
C THR A 390 12.54 -35.22 -41.72
N ASP A 391 12.83 -36.41 -42.24
CA ASP A 391 14.06 -37.12 -41.91
C ASP A 391 15.29 -36.43 -42.51
N PRO A 392 16.44 -36.49 -41.82
CA PRO A 392 17.67 -35.87 -42.32
C PRO A 392 18.16 -36.51 -43.60
N GLY A 393 18.53 -35.67 -44.57
CA GLY A 393 18.94 -36.10 -45.91
C GLY A 393 17.80 -36.58 -46.81
N SER A 394 16.53 -36.53 -46.36
CA SER A 394 15.41 -36.93 -47.22
C SER A 394 15.24 -35.98 -48.43
N PRO A 395 14.86 -36.51 -49.62
CA PRO A 395 14.59 -35.67 -50.80
C PRO A 395 13.50 -34.62 -50.54
N GLU A 396 12.55 -34.94 -49.66
CA GLU A 396 11.47 -34.04 -49.25
C GLU A 396 11.98 -32.86 -48.40
N ARG A 397 12.91 -33.11 -47.46
CA ARG A 397 13.59 -32.05 -46.70
C ARG A 397 14.31 -31.09 -47.63
N ASN A 398 15.12 -31.63 -48.55
CA ASN A 398 15.89 -30.82 -49.50
C ASN A 398 14.97 -29.95 -50.37
N ARG A 399 13.87 -30.52 -50.88
CA ARG A 399 12.87 -29.76 -51.65
C ARG A 399 12.22 -28.63 -50.85
N ARG A 400 11.85 -28.87 -49.59
CA ARG A 400 11.24 -27.85 -48.71
C ARG A 400 12.24 -26.75 -48.32
N VAL A 401 13.50 -27.12 -48.07
CA VAL A 401 14.57 -26.17 -47.78
C VAL A 401 14.88 -25.31 -48.99
N GLU A 402 15.06 -25.88 -50.18
CA GLU A 402 15.32 -25.12 -51.41
C GLU A 402 14.17 -24.17 -51.76
N LYS A 403 12.91 -24.58 -51.50
CA LYS A 403 11.76 -23.67 -51.62
C LYS A 403 11.88 -22.47 -50.69
N LEU A 404 12.21 -22.70 -49.41
CA LEU A 404 12.37 -21.62 -48.42
C LEU A 404 13.58 -20.73 -48.75
N VAL A 405 14.66 -21.30 -49.27
CA VAL A 405 15.84 -20.56 -49.74
C VAL A 405 15.50 -19.67 -50.92
N ALA A 406 14.70 -20.15 -51.88
CA ALA A 406 14.26 -19.36 -53.03
C ALA A 406 13.35 -18.17 -52.64
N GLU A 407 12.64 -18.28 -51.52
CA GLU A 407 11.83 -17.18 -50.94
C GLU A 407 12.69 -16.12 -50.22
N ALA A 408 13.96 -16.42 -49.92
CA ALA A 408 14.84 -15.51 -49.22
C ALA A 408 15.46 -14.46 -50.16
N ARG A 409 15.64 -13.24 -49.66
CA ARG A 409 16.23 -12.13 -50.43
C ARG A 409 17.69 -12.37 -50.84
N ASN A 410 18.42 -13.21 -50.09
CA ASN A 410 19.76 -13.65 -50.43
C ASN A 410 19.82 -15.19 -50.31
N PRO A 411 19.71 -15.93 -51.43
CA PRO A 411 19.67 -17.39 -51.43
C PRO A 411 20.94 -18.04 -50.86
N GLU A 412 22.12 -17.49 -51.14
CA GLU A 412 23.39 -18.05 -50.65
C GLU A 412 23.48 -17.97 -49.13
N GLN A 413 23.14 -16.81 -48.58
CA GLN A 413 23.14 -16.60 -47.13
C GLN A 413 22.03 -17.42 -46.44
N ALA A 414 20.89 -17.58 -47.09
CA ALA A 414 19.83 -18.46 -46.60
C ALA A 414 20.29 -19.92 -46.55
N ARG A 415 20.96 -20.44 -47.59
CA ARG A 415 21.52 -21.80 -47.57
C ARG A 415 22.48 -21.99 -46.39
N HIS A 416 23.39 -21.04 -46.17
CA HIS A 416 24.32 -21.09 -45.04
C HIS A 416 23.61 -21.13 -43.68
N VAL A 417 22.58 -20.30 -43.48
CA VAL A 417 21.78 -20.30 -42.23
C VAL A 417 20.98 -21.60 -42.07
N ALA A 418 20.47 -22.17 -43.16
CA ALA A 418 19.81 -23.47 -43.13
C ALA A 418 20.80 -24.57 -42.72
N GLU A 419 21.96 -24.63 -43.36
CA GLU A 419 23.02 -25.59 -43.06
C GLU A 419 23.43 -25.55 -41.59
N LEU A 420 23.70 -24.36 -41.05
CA LEU A 420 24.04 -24.17 -39.64
C LEU A 420 22.92 -24.63 -38.70
N LEU A 421 21.67 -24.28 -38.99
CA LEU A 421 20.52 -24.70 -38.18
C LEU A 421 20.39 -26.22 -38.19
N PHE A 422 20.46 -26.84 -39.37
CA PHE A 422 20.33 -28.28 -39.51
C PHE A 422 21.50 -29.02 -38.86
N GLN A 423 22.73 -28.54 -39.01
CA GLN A 423 23.90 -29.08 -38.30
C GLN A 423 23.68 -29.07 -36.78
N LYS A 424 23.18 -27.97 -36.22
CA LYS A 424 22.89 -27.86 -34.78
C LYS A 424 21.73 -28.75 -34.34
N VAL A 425 20.72 -28.94 -35.19
CA VAL A 425 19.63 -29.90 -34.94
C VAL A 425 20.17 -31.33 -34.93
N GLU A 426 21.05 -31.71 -35.86
CA GLU A 426 21.66 -33.05 -35.89
C GLU A 426 22.58 -33.29 -34.67
N GLU A 427 23.40 -32.31 -34.28
CA GLU A 427 24.22 -32.36 -33.05
C GLU A 427 23.38 -32.63 -31.78
N TRP A 428 22.14 -32.11 -31.77
CA TRP A 428 21.21 -32.24 -30.65
C TRP A 428 20.17 -33.34 -30.85
N ARG A 429 20.23 -34.08 -31.97
CA ARG A 429 19.28 -35.11 -32.31
C ARG A 429 19.10 -36.19 -31.23
N PRO A 430 20.16 -36.68 -30.56
CA PRO A 430 19.99 -37.63 -29.45
C PRO A 430 19.20 -37.06 -28.26
N LYS A 431 19.20 -35.73 -28.07
CA LYS A 431 18.43 -35.05 -27.01
C LYS A 431 16.99 -34.73 -27.45
N LEU A 432 16.79 -34.52 -28.74
CA LEU A 432 15.49 -34.20 -29.37
C LEU A 432 14.66 -35.46 -29.66
N PHE A 433 15.32 -36.55 -30.03
CA PHE A 433 14.76 -37.86 -30.36
C PHE A 433 15.52 -38.92 -29.56
N PRO A 434 15.30 -39.02 -28.24
CA PRO A 434 15.84 -40.15 -27.49
C PRO A 434 15.21 -41.42 -28.08
N GLU A 435 16.02 -42.28 -28.68
CA GLU A 435 15.58 -43.61 -29.09
C GLU A 435 15.05 -44.32 -27.84
N ASN A 436 13.86 -44.92 -27.93
CA ASN A 436 13.34 -45.81 -26.90
C ASN A 436 14.26 -47.02 -26.82
N THR A 437 15.34 -46.91 -26.05
CA THR A 437 16.11 -48.06 -25.57
C THR A 437 15.31 -48.68 -24.43
N SER A 438 14.23 -49.35 -24.82
CA SER A 438 13.57 -50.38 -24.05
C SER A 438 13.87 -51.70 -24.76
N THR A 439 14.85 -52.44 -24.23
CA THR A 439 14.72 -53.90 -24.19
C THR A 439 13.75 -54.26 -23.09
#